data_AF-A0A923M8Q6-F1
#
_entry.id   AF-A0A923M8Q6-F1
#
_cell.length_a   1.000
_cell.length_b   1.000
_cell.length_c   1.000
_cell.angle_alpha   90.00
_cell.angle_beta   90.00
_cell.angle_gamma   90.00
#
_symmetry.space_group_name_H-M   'P 1'
#
loop_
_entity.id
_entity.type
_entity.pdbx_description
1 polymer ?
#
loop_
_entity_poly.entity_id
_entity_poly.type
_entity_poly.pdbx_seq_one_letter_code
_entity_poly.pdbx_strand_id
1 'polypeptide(L)'
;MNRKAIFAVIAAAFAGSAAAQAPEAFKDDFVSTLTRQQVQGDLIAFKKAGVNPWSGTYEPLKYFKSTRSRDDVTAEYIAARAEVAAATAEDSGSSARRPVAIDRAVSDTLAAAR
;
A
#
# COMPACT_ATOMS: atom_id res chain seq x y z
N MET A 1 -0.32 -34.17 61.81
CA MET A 1 -1.05 -32.99 61.28
C MET A 1 -0.42 -31.77 61.93
N ASN A 2 0.31 -30.88 61.24
CA ASN A 2 -0.23 -29.57 60.83
C ASN A 2 0.73 -28.81 59.89
N ARG A 3 1.72 -29.48 59.27
CA ARG A 3 2.69 -28.84 58.35
C ARG A 3 2.07 -28.31 57.06
N LYS A 4 0.92 -28.85 56.64
CA LYS A 4 0.20 -28.42 55.43
C LYS A 4 -0.52 -27.07 55.60
N ALA A 5 -0.82 -26.66 56.83
CA ALA A 5 -1.50 -25.39 57.11
C ALA A 5 -0.56 -24.18 56.99
N ILE A 6 0.74 -24.35 57.25
CA ILE A 6 1.72 -23.25 57.18
C ILE A 6 1.94 -22.79 55.74
N PHE A 7 1.97 -23.72 54.78
CA PHE A 7 2.13 -23.38 53.36
C PHE A 7 0.91 -22.62 52.79
N ALA A 8 -0.29 -22.86 53.32
CA ALA A 8 -1.50 -22.19 52.86
C ALA A 8 -1.55 -20.71 53.26
N VAL A 9 -0.97 -20.34 54.42
CA VAL A 9 -0.96 -18.95 54.90
C VAL A 9 0.08 -18.10 54.15
N ILE A 10 1.20 -18.70 53.73
CA ILE A 10 2.25 -17.97 52.98
C ILE A 10 1.77 -17.61 51.56
N ALA A 11 0.97 -18.47 50.91
CA ALA A 11 0.46 -18.21 49.56
C ALA A 11 -0.53 -17.05 49.47
N ALA A 12 -1.31 -16.78 50.54
CA ALA A 12 -2.28 -15.69 50.58
C ALA A 12 -1.64 -14.30 50.79
N ALA A 13 -0.40 -14.24 51.29
CA ALA A 13 0.30 -12.97 51.56
C ALA A 13 0.93 -12.32 50.31
N PHE A 14 0.99 -13.04 49.18
CA PHE A 14 1.52 -12.54 47.91
C PHE A 14 0.44 -12.07 46.93
N ALA A 15 -0.83 -12.07 47.33
CA ALA A 15 -1.89 -11.35 46.63
C ALA A 15 -1.75 -9.84 46.92
N GLY A 16 -0.59 -9.27 46.53
CA GLY A 16 -0.38 -7.84 46.50
C GLY A 16 -1.47 -7.23 45.62
N SER A 17 -2.19 -6.27 46.16
CA SER A 17 -3.11 -5.43 45.41
C SER A 17 -2.33 -4.78 44.27
N ALA A 18 -2.49 -5.31 43.06
CA ALA A 18 -2.17 -4.61 41.83
C ALA A 18 -3.17 -3.46 41.74
N ALA A 19 -2.88 -2.38 42.46
CA ALA A 19 -3.55 -1.11 42.27
C ALA A 19 -3.18 -0.66 40.85
N ALA A 20 -4.05 -0.94 39.88
CA ALA A 20 -4.05 -0.21 38.64
C ALA A 20 -4.25 1.24 39.03
N GLN A 21 -3.17 2.02 39.00
CA GLN A 21 -3.26 3.48 39.14
C GLN A 21 -4.31 3.95 38.13
N ALA A 22 -5.31 4.68 38.61
CA ALA A 22 -6.26 5.34 37.74
C ALA A 22 -5.45 6.12 36.69
N PRO A 23 -5.79 6.05 35.39
CA PRO A 23 -5.07 6.77 34.37
C PRO A 23 -5.14 8.26 34.71
N GLU A 24 -4.06 8.80 35.26
CA GLU A 24 -3.89 10.23 35.41
C GLU A 24 -3.86 10.81 34.00
N ALA A 25 -4.72 11.79 33.75
CA ALA A 25 -4.69 12.54 32.51
C ALA A 25 -3.37 13.33 32.51
N PHE A 26 -2.34 12.74 31.91
CA PHE A 26 -1.05 13.40 31.71
C PHE A 26 -1.29 14.58 30.77
N LYS A 27 -1.37 15.77 31.33
CA LYS A 27 -1.55 17.02 30.58
C LYS A 27 -0.18 17.58 30.27
N ASP A 28 0.37 17.14 29.14
CA ASP A 28 1.54 17.76 28.55
C ASP A 28 1.05 18.91 27.67
N ASP A 29 1.07 20.13 28.20
CA ASP A 29 0.71 21.32 27.43
C ASP A 29 1.82 21.56 26.40
N PHE A 30 1.55 21.19 25.14
CA PHE A 30 2.48 21.42 24.04
C PHE A 30 2.71 22.93 23.85
N VAL A 31 3.90 23.40 24.26
CA VAL A 31 4.37 24.76 23.97
C VAL A 31 5.39 24.67 22.84
N SER A 32 5.02 25.16 21.66
CA SER A 32 5.97 25.25 20.56
C SER A 32 7.05 26.29 20.89
N THR A 33 8.31 25.87 20.82
CA THR A 33 9.47 26.77 20.91
C THR A 33 9.74 27.51 19.59
N LEU A 34 9.05 27.14 18.51
CA LEU A 34 9.22 27.71 17.18
C LEU A 34 8.25 28.87 16.94
N THR A 35 8.75 29.90 16.26
CA THR A 35 7.90 30.97 15.72
C THR A 35 7.01 30.43 14.60
N ARG A 36 5.87 31.09 14.38
CA ARG A 36 4.96 30.75 13.26
C ARG A 36 5.67 30.71 11.90
N GLN A 37 6.63 31.60 11.70
CA GLN A 37 7.38 31.70 10.46
C GLN A 37 8.30 30.50 10.24
N GLN A 38 8.93 29.99 11.30
CA GLN A 38 9.72 28.75 11.26
C GLN A 38 8.84 27.54 10.94
N VAL A 39 7.69 27.40 11.60
CA VAL A 39 6.74 26.30 11.34
C VAL A 39 6.24 26.31 9.89
N GLN A 40 5.97 27.49 9.32
CA GLN A 40 5.61 27.59 7.91
C GLN A 40 6.77 27.22 6.98
N GLY A 41 8.00 27.59 7.34
CA GLY A 41 9.20 27.17 6.64
C GLY A 41 9.34 25.64 6.61
N ASP A 42 9.17 25.00 7.76
CA ASP A 42 9.24 23.53 7.90
C ASP A 42 8.14 22.84 7.09
N LEU A 43 6.92 23.39 7.08
CA LEU A 43 5.82 22.87 6.26
C LEU A 43 6.14 22.94 4.77
N ILE A 44 6.74 24.04 4.30
CA ILE A 44 7.14 24.19 2.89
C ILE A 44 8.26 23.21 2.55
N ALA A 45 9.25 23.06 3.42
CA ALA A 45 10.35 22.10 3.25
C ALA A 45 9.82 20.66 3.18
N PHE A 46 8.87 20.30 4.06
CA PHE A 46 8.21 19.01 4.06
C PHE A 46 7.46 18.72 2.75
N LYS A 47 6.67 19.69 2.28
CA LYS A 47 5.96 19.58 0.99
C LYS A 47 6.91 19.37 -0.19
N LYS A 48 8.11 19.97 -0.15
CA LYS A 48 9.15 19.77 -1.18
C LYS A 48 9.82 18.41 -1.08
N ALA A 49 10.07 17.92 0.12
CA ALA A 49 10.66 16.60 0.33
C ALA A 49 9.74 15.47 -0.18
N GLY A 50 8.41 15.67 -0.09
CA GLY A 50 7.41 14.77 -0.67
C GLY A 50 7.31 13.41 0.04
N VAL A 51 8.10 13.16 1.08
CA VAL A 51 8.09 11.93 1.90
C VAL A 51 7.49 12.22 3.26
N ASN A 52 6.43 11.50 3.62
CA ASN A 52 5.86 11.54 4.96
C ASN A 52 6.60 10.54 5.87
N PRO A 53 7.44 10.98 6.81
CA PRO A 53 8.19 10.09 7.70
C PRO A 53 7.29 9.42 8.75
N TRP A 54 6.07 9.92 8.95
CA TRP A 54 5.08 9.34 9.85
C TRP A 54 4.04 8.48 9.11
N SER A 55 4.22 8.24 7.81
CA SER A 55 3.35 7.33 7.06
C SER A 55 3.54 5.90 7.57
N GLY A 56 2.48 5.30 8.09
CA GLY A 56 2.46 3.87 8.41
C GLY A 56 2.41 2.96 7.18
N THR A 57 2.18 3.53 5.99
CA THR A 57 2.07 2.80 4.73
C THR A 57 3.26 3.09 3.81
N TYR A 58 3.79 2.04 3.18
CA TYR A 58 4.84 2.13 2.18
C TYR A 58 4.27 2.57 0.83
N GLU A 59 4.92 3.56 0.18
CA GLU A 59 4.57 4.04 -1.16
C GLU A 59 5.62 3.54 -2.17
N PRO A 60 5.37 2.42 -2.88
CA PRO A 60 6.37 1.80 -3.77
C PRO A 60 6.72 2.65 -4.99
N LEU A 61 5.81 3.52 -5.43
CA LEU A 61 5.99 4.34 -6.63
C LEU A 61 6.68 5.68 -6.35
N LYS A 62 6.99 5.99 -5.09
CA LYS A 62 7.51 7.29 -4.69
C LYS A 62 8.79 7.71 -5.42
N TYR A 63 9.68 6.76 -5.62
CA TYR A 63 10.95 6.96 -6.33
C TYR A 63 10.94 6.35 -7.72
N PHE A 64 9.81 5.76 -8.13
CA PHE A 64 9.70 5.18 -9.46
C PHE A 64 9.59 6.30 -10.49
N LYS A 65 10.54 6.32 -11.42
CA LYS A 65 10.49 7.16 -12.61
C LYS A 65 10.72 6.26 -13.82
N SER A 66 9.72 6.18 -14.70
CA SER A 66 9.91 5.54 -16.00
C SER A 66 10.88 6.39 -16.82
N THR A 67 11.90 5.77 -17.38
CA THR A 67 12.75 6.37 -18.42
C THR A 67 12.15 6.21 -19.82
N ARG A 68 11.12 5.37 -19.96
CA ARG A 68 10.45 5.06 -21.23
C ARG A 68 9.18 5.86 -21.39
N SER A 69 8.90 6.25 -22.63
CA SER A 69 7.64 6.91 -22.96
C SER A 69 6.47 5.94 -22.85
N ARG A 70 5.25 6.48 -22.76
CA ARG A 70 4.03 5.65 -22.78
C ARG A 70 3.89 4.88 -24.07
N ASP A 71 4.29 5.47 -25.19
CA ASP A 71 4.19 4.86 -26.51
C ASP A 71 5.12 3.65 -26.61
N ASP A 72 6.36 3.77 -26.11
CA ASP A 72 7.33 2.66 -26.10
C ASP A 72 6.87 1.47 -25.26
N VAL A 73 6.24 1.75 -24.09
CA VAL A 73 5.71 0.70 -23.21
C VAL A 73 4.50 0.02 -23.85
N THR A 74 3.65 0.80 -24.53
CA THR A 74 2.46 0.27 -25.20
C THR A 74 2.86 -0.61 -26.40
N ALA A 75 3.83 -0.16 -27.19
CA ALA A 75 4.34 -0.92 -28.34
C ALA A 75 4.93 -2.27 -27.90
N GLU A 76 5.76 -2.28 -26.84
CA GLU A 76 6.32 -3.52 -26.30
C GLU A 76 5.25 -4.45 -25.75
N TYR A 77 4.24 -3.92 -25.04
CA TYR A 77 3.14 -4.72 -24.54
C TYR A 77 2.38 -5.44 -25.67
N ILE A 78 2.09 -4.73 -26.77
CA ILE A 78 1.43 -5.30 -27.94
C ILE A 78 2.31 -6.39 -28.58
N ALA A 79 3.62 -6.13 -28.72
CA ALA A 79 4.56 -7.09 -29.28
C ALA A 79 4.63 -8.38 -28.45
N ALA A 80 4.76 -8.27 -27.12
CA ALA A 80 4.79 -9.42 -26.21
C ALA A 80 3.49 -10.24 -26.28
N ARG A 81 2.34 -9.58 -26.44
CA ARG A 81 1.04 -10.25 -26.60
C ARG A 81 0.95 -11.01 -27.92
N ALA A 82 1.49 -10.46 -29.00
CA ALA A 82 1.56 -11.13 -30.29
C ALA A 82 2.45 -12.39 -30.24
N GLU A 83 3.59 -12.30 -29.53
CA GLU A 83 4.49 -13.43 -29.31
C GLU A 83 3.83 -14.55 -28.50
N VAL A 84 3.17 -14.22 -27.38
CA VAL A 84 2.42 -15.20 -26.58
C VAL A 84 1.28 -15.81 -27.39
N ALA A 85 0.58 -15.01 -28.18
CA ALA A 85 -0.48 -15.51 -29.05
C ALA A 85 0.06 -16.50 -30.10
N ALA A 86 1.23 -16.23 -30.69
CA ALA A 86 1.88 -17.15 -31.62
C ALA A 86 2.32 -18.45 -30.92
N ALA A 87 2.93 -18.34 -29.74
CA ALA A 87 3.40 -19.50 -28.97
C ALA A 87 2.27 -20.39 -28.43
N THR A 88 1.11 -19.79 -28.08
CA THR A 88 -0.04 -20.52 -27.54
C THR A 88 -1.07 -20.92 -28.61
N ALA A 89 -0.93 -20.41 -29.84
CA ALA A 89 -1.79 -20.77 -30.96
C ALA A 89 -1.64 -22.24 -31.39
N GLU A 90 -0.48 -22.86 -31.17
CA GLU A 90 -0.20 -24.24 -31.64
C GLU A 90 -0.82 -25.33 -30.75
N ASP A 91 -1.15 -25.04 -29.48
CA ASP A 91 -1.76 -26.01 -28.54
C ASP A 91 -3.29 -25.84 -28.43
N SER A 92 -3.82 -24.69 -28.86
CA SER A 92 -5.26 -24.44 -28.87
C SER A 92 -5.80 -24.63 -30.30
N GLY A 93 -6.08 -25.88 -30.68
CA GLY A 93 -6.79 -26.25 -31.93
C GLY A 93 -8.20 -25.66 -32.12
N SER A 94 -8.51 -24.51 -31.49
CA SER A 94 -9.74 -23.73 -31.58
C SER A 94 -9.56 -22.36 -32.25
N SER A 95 -8.32 -21.92 -32.55
CA SER A 95 -8.05 -20.63 -33.20
C SER A 95 -8.60 -20.51 -34.63
N ALA A 96 -8.93 -21.64 -35.27
CA ALA A 96 -9.59 -21.68 -36.58
C ALA A 96 -11.05 -21.18 -36.60
N ARG A 97 -11.61 -20.75 -35.46
CA ARG A 97 -12.93 -20.11 -35.40
C ARG A 97 -12.90 -18.73 -34.74
N ARG A 98 -12.12 -17.79 -35.28
CA ARG A 98 -12.51 -16.37 -35.18
C ARG A 98 -13.66 -16.15 -36.18
N PRO A 99 -14.88 -15.77 -35.74
CA PRO A 99 -15.88 -15.33 -36.69
C PRO A 99 -15.38 -14.04 -37.36
N VAL A 100 -15.25 -14.09 -38.69
CA VAL A 100 -14.94 -12.96 -39.61
C VAL A 100 -15.85 -11.73 -39.38
N ALA A 101 -16.90 -11.85 -38.57
CA ALA A 101 -17.82 -10.78 -38.22
C ALA A 101 -17.20 -9.67 -37.34
N ILE A 102 -16.24 -9.98 -36.46
CA ILE A 102 -15.72 -8.96 -35.50
C ILE A 102 -14.80 -7.94 -36.19
N ASP A 103 -13.98 -8.38 -37.15
CA ASP A 103 -13.05 -7.47 -37.84
C ASP A 103 -13.79 -6.50 -38.80
N ARG A 104 -15.00 -6.86 -39.26
CA ARG A 104 -15.83 -5.98 -40.10
C ARG A 104 -16.52 -4.88 -39.29
N ALA A 105 -17.03 -5.20 -38.11
CA ALA A 105 -17.73 -4.26 -37.24
C ALA A 105 -16.81 -3.12 -36.73
N VAL A 106 -15.54 -3.43 -36.45
CA VAL A 106 -14.54 -2.44 -36.03
C VAL A 106 -14.13 -1.51 -37.19
N SER A 107 -14.06 -2.05 -38.41
CA SER A 107 -13.74 -1.25 -39.60
C SER A 107 -14.88 -0.29 -39.96
N ASP A 108 -16.15 -0.74 -39.86
CA ASP A 108 -17.32 0.10 -40.15
C ASP A 108 -17.52 1.21 -39.11
N THR A 109 -17.22 0.95 -37.83
CA THR A 109 -17.30 1.98 -36.78
C THR A 109 -16.18 3.02 -36.89
N LEU A 110 -14.98 2.63 -37.29
CA LEU A 110 -13.89 3.57 -37.57
C LEU A 110 -14.11 4.39 -38.85
N ALA A 111 -14.81 3.84 -39.83
CA ALA A 111 -15.20 4.55 -41.05
C ALA A 111 -16.34 5.55 -40.82
N ALA A 112 -17.28 5.26 -39.91
CA ALA A 112 -18.39 6.15 -39.54
C ALA A 112 -18.00 7.31 -38.60
N ALA A 113 -16.78 7.27 -38.03
CA ALA A 113 -16.26 8.28 -37.11
C ALA A 113 -15.36 9.34 -37.78
N ARG A 114 -15.32 9.36 -39.12
CA ARG A 114 -14.66 10.38 -39.95
C ARG A 114 -15.70 11.19 -40.72
#